data_AF-A0A2S2DKL3-F1
#
_entry.id   AF-A0A2S2DKL3-F1
#
_cell.length_a   1.000
_cell.length_b   1.000
_cell.length_c   1.000
_cell.angle_alpha   90.00
_cell.angle_beta   90.00
_cell.angle_gamma   90.00
#
_symmetry.space_group_name_H-M   'P 1'
#
loop_
_entity.id
_entity.type
_entity.pdbx_description
1 polymer ?
#
loop_
_entity_poly.entity_id
_entity_poly.type
_entity_poly.pdbx_seq_one_letter_code
_entity_poly.pdbx_strand_id
1 'polypeptide(L)'
;MSTTSLKLPDELKLRAVNAARELGISPHAFMVDAIRQAAYAVEQRAAFVTQAREARTEMLEHGNGHAAEDVRAYLRQRLQNGQIERPAKKPWRE
;
A
#
# COMPACT_ATOMS: atom_id res chain seq x y z
N MET A 1 -20.66 4.04 20.93
CA MET A 1 -20.30 3.50 19.59
C MET A 1 -21.56 2.90 19.00
N SER A 2 -21.99 3.34 17.81
CA SER A 2 -23.15 2.77 17.12
C SER A 2 -22.75 1.49 16.37
N THR A 3 -23.64 0.51 16.32
CA THR A 3 -23.43 -0.72 15.55
C THR A 3 -23.89 -0.52 14.11
N THR A 4 -23.06 -0.90 13.14
CA THR A 4 -23.44 -0.96 11.72
C THR A 4 -23.80 -2.40 11.37
N SER A 5 -25.06 -2.64 11.01
CA SER A 5 -25.50 -3.97 10.55
C SER A 5 -25.08 -4.22 9.11
N LEU A 6 -24.24 -5.24 8.90
CA LEU A 6 -23.78 -5.65 7.57
C LEU A 6 -24.53 -6.92 7.13
N LYS A 7 -25.25 -6.83 6.01
CA LYS A 7 -25.83 -8.03 5.37
C LYS A 7 -24.76 -8.70 4.51
N LEU A 8 -24.50 -9.96 4.79
CA LEU A 8 -23.58 -10.80 4.02
C LEU A 8 -24.38 -11.85 3.25
N PRO A 9 -24.06 -12.10 1.98
CA PRO A 9 -24.52 -13.29 1.28
C PRO A 9 -24.13 -14.55 2.06
N ASP A 10 -24.97 -15.59 2.04
CA ASP A 10 -24.76 -16.81 2.83
C ASP A 10 -23.43 -17.49 2.54
N GLU A 11 -23.02 -17.50 1.27
CA GLU A 11 -21.72 -18.02 0.83
C GLU A 11 -20.56 -17.28 1.52
N LEU A 12 -20.59 -15.95 1.52
CA LEU A 12 -19.54 -15.13 2.13
C LEU A 12 -19.50 -15.31 3.65
N LYS A 13 -20.66 -15.41 4.28
CA LYS A 13 -20.78 -15.69 5.71
C LYS A 13 -20.12 -17.04 6.05
N LEU A 14 -20.38 -18.09 5.27
CA LEU A 14 -19.79 -19.42 5.49
C LEU A 14 -18.26 -19.37 5.34
N ARG A 15 -17.76 -18.70 4.30
CA ARG A 15 -16.32 -18.53 4.07
C ARG A 15 -15.65 -17.79 5.22
N ALA A 16 -16.25 -16.70 5.71
CA ALA A 16 -15.72 -15.94 6.84
C ALA A 16 -15.69 -16.78 8.14
N VAL A 17 -16.71 -17.58 8.41
CA VAL A 17 -16.76 -18.47 9.58
C VAL A 17 -15.67 -19.55 9.50
N ASN A 18 -15.47 -20.16 8.33
CA ASN A 18 -14.43 -21.18 8.15
C ASN A 18 -13.02 -20.58 8.30
N ALA A 19 -12.75 -19.43 7.67
CA ALA A 19 -11.47 -18.73 7.81
C ALA A 19 -11.19 -18.31 9.26
N ALA A 20 -12.21 -17.81 9.97
CA ALA A 20 -12.08 -17.48 11.38
C ALA A 20 -11.75 -18.72 12.24
N ARG A 21 -12.34 -19.88 11.93
CA ARG A 21 -12.06 -21.15 12.61
C ARG A 21 -10.62 -21.60 12.39
N GLU A 22 -10.11 -21.53 11.15
CA GLU A 22 -8.72 -21.87 10.83
C GLU A 22 -7.72 -20.98 11.58
N LEU A 23 -8.05 -19.70 11.75
CA LEU A 23 -7.24 -18.73 12.48
C LEU A 23 -7.43 -18.78 14.01
N GLY A 24 -8.38 -19.57 14.52
CA GLY A 24 -8.69 -19.65 15.95
C GLY A 24 -9.31 -18.38 16.55
N ILE A 25 -9.98 -17.55 15.73
CA ILE A 25 -10.61 -16.29 16.15
C ILE A 25 -12.13 -16.31 15.93
N SER A 26 -12.85 -15.35 16.52
CA SER A 26 -14.30 -15.24 16.29
C SER A 26 -14.60 -14.72 14.87
N PRO A 27 -15.74 -15.11 14.26
CA PRO A 27 -16.16 -14.55 12.98
C PRO A 27 -16.27 -13.02 13.00
N HIS A 28 -16.72 -12.44 14.12
CA HIS A 28 -16.76 -10.99 14.29
C HIS A 28 -15.36 -10.36 14.20
N ALA A 29 -14.38 -10.91 14.94
CA ALA A 29 -13.01 -10.41 14.91
C ALA A 29 -12.40 -10.50 13.49
N PHE A 30 -12.64 -11.62 12.80
CA PHE A 30 -12.22 -11.82 11.42
C PHE A 30 -12.81 -10.76 10.48
N MET A 31 -14.12 -10.50 10.55
CA MET A 31 -14.78 -9.51 9.69
C MET A 31 -14.31 -8.08 9.96
N VAL A 32 -14.13 -7.71 11.23
CA VAL A 32 -13.60 -6.39 11.60
C VAL A 32 -12.18 -6.22 11.07
N ASP A 33 -11.34 -7.25 11.19
CA ASP A 33 -9.98 -7.19 10.69
C ASP A 33 -9.92 -7.13 9.16
N ALA A 34 -10.78 -7.87 8.46
CA ALA A 34 -10.91 -7.80 7.01
C ALA A 34 -11.25 -6.37 6.54
N ILE A 35 -12.19 -5.70 7.22
CA ILE A 35 -12.54 -4.30 6.91
C ILE A 35 -11.35 -3.37 7.20
N ARG A 36 -10.66 -3.56 8.32
CA ARG A 36 -9.46 -2.79 8.68
C ARG A 36 -8.38 -2.90 7.61
N GLN A 37 -8.06 -4.11 7.18
CA GLN A 37 -7.07 -4.37 6.14
C GLN A 37 -7.47 -3.72 4.81
N ALA A 38 -8.75 -3.83 4.43
CA ALA A 38 -9.28 -3.20 3.22
C ALA A 38 -9.18 -1.66 3.28
N ALA A 39 -9.56 -1.05 4.40
CA ALA A 39 -9.44 0.40 4.60
C ALA A 39 -7.99 0.85 4.49
N TYR A 40 -7.09 0.17 5.20
CA TYR A 40 -5.65 0.48 5.18
C TYR A 40 -5.05 0.35 3.78
N ALA A 41 -5.41 -0.68 3.02
CA ALA A 41 -4.94 -0.86 1.65
C ALA A 41 -5.40 0.28 0.72
N VAL A 42 -6.63 0.76 0.88
CA VAL A 42 -7.15 1.91 0.11
C VAL A 42 -6.41 3.19 0.48
N GLU A 43 -6.18 3.44 1.77
CA GLU A 43 -5.44 4.60 2.27
C GLU A 43 -4.00 4.61 1.75
N GLN A 44 -3.28 3.48 1.84
CA GLN A 44 -1.94 3.36 1.30
C GLN A 44 -1.89 3.59 -0.21
N ARG A 45 -2.86 3.01 -0.96
CA ARG A 45 -2.95 3.19 -2.41
C ARG A 45 -3.19 4.66 -2.77
N ALA A 46 -4.09 5.33 -2.05
CA ALA A 46 -4.39 6.74 -2.28
C ALA A 46 -3.16 7.61 -2.01
N ALA A 47 -2.47 7.40 -0.89
CA ALA A 47 -1.24 8.11 -0.55
C ALA A 47 -0.15 7.90 -1.61
N PHE A 48 0.06 6.66 -2.06
CA PHE A 48 1.04 6.34 -3.10
C PHE A 48 0.73 7.04 -4.42
N VAL A 49 -0.55 7.05 -4.85
CA VAL A 49 -0.96 7.73 -6.09
C VAL A 49 -0.78 9.24 -5.98
N THR A 50 -1.09 9.84 -4.83
CA THR A 50 -0.85 11.27 -4.58
C THR A 50 0.64 11.60 -4.69
N GLN A 51 1.50 10.86 -4.00
CA GLN A 51 2.96 11.04 -4.09
C GLN A 51 3.50 10.87 -5.51
N ALA A 52 2.98 9.90 -6.27
CA ALA A 52 3.38 9.68 -7.66
C ALA A 52 2.98 10.85 -8.56
N ARG A 53 1.81 11.46 -8.33
CA ARG A 53 1.36 12.65 -9.07
C ARG A 53 2.23 13.86 -8.75
N GLU A 54 2.52 14.10 -7.48
CA GLU A 54 3.42 15.18 -7.03
C GLU A 54 4.81 15.02 -7.66
N ALA A 55 5.41 13.82 -7.56
CA ALA A 55 6.71 13.53 -8.15
C ALA A 55 6.72 13.73 -9.68
N ARG A 56 5.62 13.38 -10.36
CA ARG A 56 5.48 13.62 -11.81
C ARG A 56 5.40 15.11 -12.13
N THR A 57 4.66 15.90 -11.36
CA THR A 57 4.58 17.35 -11.54
C THR A 57 5.97 17.97 -11.36
N GLU A 58 6.68 17.65 -10.27
CA GLU A 58 8.05 18.13 -10.05
C GLU A 58 9.01 17.77 -11.20
N MET A 59 8.93 16.52 -11.67
CA MET A 59 9.78 16.02 -12.77
C MET A 59 9.50 16.76 -14.09
N LEU A 60 8.25 17.14 -14.35
CA LEU A 60 7.86 17.90 -15.53
C LEU A 60 8.29 19.37 -15.42
N GLU A 61 8.20 19.97 -14.23
CA GLU A 61 8.60 21.37 -14.00
C GLU A 61 10.12 21.57 -14.06
N HIS A 62 10.89 20.67 -13.44
CA HIS A 62 12.34 20.83 -13.30
C HIS A 62 13.14 20.10 -14.39
N GLY A 63 12.49 19.24 -15.20
CA GLY A 63 13.16 18.42 -16.21
C GLY A 63 14.10 17.35 -15.64
N ASN A 64 14.08 17.12 -14.32
CA ASN A 64 14.96 16.18 -13.63
C ASN A 64 14.20 14.98 -13.08
N GLY A 65 14.72 13.76 -13.27
CA GLY A 65 14.17 12.50 -12.77
C GLY A 65 15.26 11.60 -12.19
N HIS A 66 14.89 10.45 -11.64
CA HIS A 66 15.86 9.45 -11.20
C HIS A 66 16.07 8.41 -12.31
N ALA A 67 17.34 8.08 -12.61
CA ALA A 67 17.64 6.99 -13.51
C ALA A 67 17.16 5.66 -12.91
N ALA A 68 16.54 4.81 -13.73
CA ALA A 68 15.88 3.61 -13.25
C ALA A 68 16.89 2.60 -12.67
N GLU A 69 18.12 2.58 -13.20
CA GLU A 69 19.24 1.77 -12.73
C GLU A 69 19.66 2.17 -11.32
N ASP A 70 19.78 3.48 -11.07
CA ASP A 70 20.18 4.04 -9.78
C ASP A 70 19.11 3.75 -8.71
N VAL A 71 17.83 3.88 -9.06
CA VAL A 71 16.72 3.52 -8.16
C VAL A 71 16.74 2.03 -7.83
N ARG A 72 16.93 1.15 -8.81
CA ARG A 72 17.03 -0.30 -8.58
C ARG A 72 18.24 -0.69 -7.72
N ALA A 73 19.38 -0.02 -7.91
CA ALA A 73 20.56 -0.21 -7.07
C ALA A 73 20.28 0.24 -5.63
N TYR A 74 19.76 1.45 -5.45
CA TYR A 74 19.36 1.99 -4.16
C TYR A 74 18.39 1.08 -3.41
N LEU A 75 17.32 0.59 -4.05
CA LEU A 75 16.35 -0.29 -3.41
C LEU A 75 16.98 -1.60 -2.93
N ARG A 76 17.86 -2.22 -3.73
CA ARG A 76 18.57 -3.45 -3.35
C ARG A 76 19.48 -3.22 -2.15
N GLN A 77 20.24 -2.12 -2.16
CA GLN A 77 21.15 -1.82 -1.06
C GLN A 77 20.38 -1.41 0.20
N ARG A 78 19.26 -0.69 0.07
CA ARG A 78 18.41 -0.30 1.21
C ARG A 78 17.82 -1.49 1.96
N LEU A 79 17.51 -2.58 1.23
CA LEU A 79 17.06 -3.83 1.85
C LEU A 79 18.15 -4.49 2.71
N GLN A 80 19.42 -4.28 2.37
CA GLN A 80 20.58 -4.82 3.10
C GLN A 80 20.98 -3.88 4.25
N ASN A 81 21.03 -2.58 3.97
CA ASN A 81 21.46 -1.52 4.88
C ASN A 81 20.39 -0.42 4.86
N GLY A 82 19.63 -0.30 5.95
CA GLY A 82 18.48 0.62 6.02
C GLY A 82 18.83 2.13 5.95
N GLN A 83 20.11 2.49 6.00
CA GLN A 83 20.63 3.85 5.96
C GLN A 83 21.51 4.06 4.72
N ILE A 84 20.88 4.21 3.56
CA ILE A 84 21.56 4.58 2.31
C ILE A 84 20.91 5.82 1.74
N GLU A 85 21.72 6.68 1.13
CA GLU A 85 21.28 7.92 0.50
C GLU A 85 20.46 7.66 -0.76
N ARG A 86 19.46 8.50 -1.01
CA ARG A 86 18.65 8.42 -2.23
C ARG A 86 19.49 8.83 -3.45
N PRO A 87 19.25 8.21 -4.62
CA PRO A 87 19.97 8.59 -5.83
C PRO A 87 19.67 10.04 -6.21
N ALA A 88 20.64 10.74 -6.79
CA ALA A 88 20.47 12.10 -7.26
C ALA A 88 19.43 12.18 -8.40
N LYS A 89 18.75 13.33 -8.54
CA LYS A 89 17.95 13.64 -9.72
C LYS A 89 18.89 14.06 -10.86
N LYS A 90 18.69 13.53 -12.06
CA LYS A 90 19.44 13.81 -13.28
C LYS A 90 18.48 14.36 -14.35
N PRO A 91 18.93 15.24 -15.26
CA PRO A 91 18.09 15.71 -16.36
C PRO A 91 17.65 14.52 -17.22
N TRP A 92 16.35 14.45 -17.52
CA TRP A 92 15.78 13.38 -18.35
C TRP A 92 15.38 13.87 -19.75
N ARG A 93 15.37 15.20 -19.94
CA ARG A 93 15.21 15.88 -21.23
C ARG A 93 16.44 16.75 -21.48
N GLU A 94 16.90 16.77 -22.72
CA GLU A 94 17.82 17.78 -23.24
C GLU A 94 17.08 19.09 -23.56
#